data_AF-A0A935KSY4-F1
#
_entry.id   AF-A0A935KSY4-F1
#
_cell.length_a   1.000
_cell.length_b   1.000
_cell.length_c   1.000
_cell.angle_alpha   90.00
_cell.angle_beta   90.00
_cell.angle_gamma   90.00
#
_symmetry.space_group_name_H-M   'P 1'
#
loop_
_entity.id
_entity.type
_entity.pdbx_description
1 polymer ?
#
loop_
_entity_poly.entity_id
_entity_poly.type
_entity_poly.pdbx_seq_one_letter_code
_entity_poly.pdbx_strand_id
1 'polypeptide(L)'
;MTALHWRTRFQFRADFIHVSPWDAFKKPEKYPDNEKRLITYFREAVPENVPIIVAGEIWSSQDAEKAIELGADFVALGKVAIAIADWPTQARDPNFQPQKPPYTIQHLRDASLGEAFIQYMIRWKDFVLED
;
A
#
# COMPACT_ATOMS: atom_id res chain seq x y z
N MET A 1 -6.71 -33.38 9.80
CA MET A 1 -7.81 -32.91 8.94
C MET A 1 -8.59 -31.80 9.64
N THR A 2 -7.99 -30.61 9.80
CA THR A 2 -8.58 -29.52 10.62
C THR A 2 -8.45 -28.15 9.96
N ALA A 3 -8.49 -28.11 8.62
CA ALA A 3 -8.40 -26.86 7.85
C ALA A 3 -9.67 -26.55 7.03
N LEU A 4 -10.71 -27.38 7.11
CA LEU A 4 -11.90 -27.23 6.25
C LEU A 4 -13.05 -26.43 6.89
N HIS A 5 -12.95 -26.05 8.17
CA HIS A 5 -14.11 -25.54 8.92
C HIS A 5 -14.45 -24.06 8.67
N TRP A 6 -13.51 -23.26 8.15
CA TRP A 6 -13.74 -21.84 7.86
C TRP A 6 -14.30 -21.58 6.45
N ARG A 7 -14.29 -22.58 5.55
CA ARG A 7 -14.73 -22.40 4.16
C ARG A 7 -16.25 -22.30 3.97
N THR A 8 -17.07 -22.66 4.96
CA THR A 8 -18.51 -22.91 4.72
C THR A 8 -19.50 -22.14 5.62
N ARG A 9 -19.07 -21.16 6.43
CA ARG A 9 -20.01 -20.42 7.31
C ARG A 9 -19.97 -18.89 7.28
N PHE A 10 -19.18 -18.29 6.41
CA PHE A 10 -19.32 -16.87 6.09
C PHE A 10 -19.73 -16.75 4.64
N GLN A 11 -20.99 -16.37 4.38
CA GLN A 11 -21.26 -15.58 3.19
C GLN A 11 -20.44 -14.30 3.40
N PHE A 12 -19.25 -14.23 2.81
CA PHE A 12 -18.44 -13.02 2.82
C PHE A 12 -19.27 -11.95 2.10
N ARG A 13 -19.91 -11.07 2.88
CA ARG A 13 -20.63 -9.87 2.40
C ARG A 13 -19.74 -8.63 2.41
N ALA A 14 -18.43 -8.83 2.27
CA ALA A 14 -17.49 -7.73 2.18
C ALA A 14 -17.34 -7.34 0.70
N ASP A 15 -17.49 -6.06 0.40
CA ASP A 15 -17.26 -5.53 -0.95
C ASP A 15 -15.79 -5.57 -1.35
N PHE A 16 -14.88 -5.52 -0.37
CA PHE A 16 -13.44 -5.72 -0.52
C PHE A 16 -12.78 -5.98 0.84
N ILE A 17 -11.51 -6.38 0.83
CA ILE A 17 -10.65 -6.46 2.01
C ILE A 17 -9.43 -5.55 1.80
N HIS A 18 -9.21 -4.62 2.72
CA HIS A 18 -8.02 -3.77 2.73
C HIS A 18 -6.97 -4.32 3.71
N VAL A 19 -5.78 -4.65 3.20
CA VAL A 19 -4.68 -5.25 3.94
C VAL A 19 -3.57 -4.21 4.09
N SER A 20 -3.31 -3.76 5.32
CA SER A 20 -2.34 -2.69 5.62
C SER A 20 -1.19 -3.18 6.53
N PRO A 21 -0.24 -3.99 6.01
CA PRO A 21 0.84 -4.62 6.78
C PRO A 21 2.03 -3.71 7.08
N TRP A 22 1.92 -2.40 6.87
CA TRP A 22 3.02 -1.40 6.81
C TRP A 22 3.98 -1.57 5.64
N ASP A 23 4.35 -2.81 5.30
CA ASP A 23 5.12 -3.18 4.09
C ASP A 23 4.33 -4.25 3.31
N ALA A 24 3.87 -3.91 2.11
CA ALA A 24 3.09 -4.81 1.25
C ALA A 24 3.82 -6.12 0.94
N PHE A 25 5.16 -6.13 0.93
CA PHE A 25 5.98 -7.28 0.57
C PHE A 25 6.47 -8.08 1.79
N LYS A 26 5.92 -7.79 2.98
CA LYS A 26 6.27 -8.47 4.22
C LYS A 26 5.93 -9.97 4.19
N LYS A 27 6.81 -10.79 4.79
CA LYS A 27 6.57 -12.20 5.11
C LYS A 27 5.80 -12.34 6.43
N PRO A 28 4.95 -13.38 6.59
CA PRO A 28 4.32 -13.66 7.87
C PRO A 28 5.38 -14.07 8.91
N GLU A 29 5.37 -13.43 10.08
CA GLU A 29 6.28 -13.76 11.19
C GLU A 29 6.06 -15.19 11.71
N LYS A 30 4.84 -15.72 11.57
CA LYS A 30 4.48 -17.08 11.98
C LYS A 30 5.18 -18.19 11.18
N TYR A 31 5.62 -17.90 9.95
CA TYR A 31 6.21 -18.89 9.04
C TYR A 31 7.56 -18.38 8.49
N PRO A 32 8.60 -18.28 9.34
CA PRO A 32 9.85 -17.61 8.98
C PRO A 32 10.61 -18.25 7.80
N ASP A 33 10.52 -19.57 7.67
CA ASP A 33 11.20 -20.36 6.63
C ASP A 33 10.43 -20.40 5.29
N ASN A 34 9.26 -19.75 5.22
CA ASN A 34 8.44 -19.71 4.01
C ASN A 34 8.58 -18.36 3.31
N GLU A 35 8.92 -18.37 2.03
CA GLU A 35 9.10 -17.15 1.23
C GLU A 35 7.80 -16.48 0.78
N LYS A 36 6.66 -17.14 0.98
CA LYS A 36 5.36 -16.61 0.59
C LYS A 36 5.01 -15.32 1.35
N ARG A 37 4.58 -14.31 0.59
CA ARG A 37 4.22 -12.98 1.13
C ARG A 37 2.80 -12.96 1.69
N LEU A 38 2.53 -12.02 2.60
CA LEU A 38 1.21 -11.86 3.23
C LEU A 38 0.08 -11.70 2.20
N ILE A 39 0.30 -10.93 1.13
CA ILE A 39 -0.67 -10.73 0.03
C ILE A 39 -1.17 -12.09 -0.49
N THR A 40 -0.24 -12.99 -0.81
CA THR A 40 -0.58 -14.31 -1.36
C THR A 40 -1.33 -15.19 -0.36
N TYR A 41 -1.02 -15.09 0.94
CA TYR A 41 -1.81 -15.78 1.97
C TYR A 41 -3.25 -15.26 2.03
N PHE A 42 -3.45 -13.95 1.95
CA PHE A 42 -4.79 -13.36 1.90
C PHE A 42 -5.53 -13.79 0.63
N ARG A 43 -4.89 -13.70 -0.54
CA ARG A 43 -5.54 -14.05 -1.80
C ARG A 43 -6.02 -15.49 -1.84
N GLU A 44 -5.27 -16.44 -1.29
CA GLU A 44 -5.68 -17.85 -1.20
C GLU A 44 -6.80 -18.13 -0.18
N ALA A 45 -6.91 -17.29 0.86
CA ALA A 45 -7.91 -17.45 1.92
C ALA A 45 -9.23 -16.73 1.61
N VAL A 46 -9.17 -15.64 0.84
CA VAL A 46 -10.31 -14.78 0.51
C VAL A 46 -10.98 -15.27 -0.77
N PRO A 47 -12.32 -15.40 -0.82
CA PRO A 47 -13.04 -15.76 -2.03
C PRO A 47 -12.65 -14.88 -3.23
N GLU A 48 -12.47 -15.48 -4.39
CA GLU A 48 -12.00 -14.80 -5.61
C GLU A 48 -12.86 -13.58 -5.99
N ASN A 49 -14.16 -13.63 -5.70
CA ASN A 49 -15.09 -12.53 -5.97
C ASN A 49 -15.01 -11.38 -4.96
N VAL A 50 -14.14 -11.45 -3.96
CA VAL A 50 -13.89 -10.37 -2.99
C VAL A 50 -12.52 -9.74 -3.34
N PRO A 51 -12.51 -8.50 -3.84
CA PRO A 51 -11.30 -7.76 -4.14
C PRO A 51 -10.41 -7.55 -2.92
N ILE A 52 -9.10 -7.61 -3.11
CA ILE A 52 -8.08 -7.29 -2.13
C ILE A 52 -7.39 -5.99 -2.52
N ILE A 53 -7.41 -5.02 -1.61
CA ILE A 53 -6.63 -3.79 -1.70
C ILE A 53 -5.45 -3.92 -0.74
N VAL A 54 -4.22 -3.69 -1.19
CA VAL A 54 -3.04 -3.71 -0.31
C VAL A 54 -2.39 -2.33 -0.19
N ALA A 55 -1.95 -1.98 1.01
CA ALA A 55 -1.16 -0.79 1.30
C ALA A 55 0.23 -1.14 1.84
N GLY A 56 1.10 -0.14 1.92
CA GLY A 56 2.37 -0.21 2.63
C GLY A 56 3.57 -0.20 1.69
N GLU A 57 4.38 0.84 1.79
CA GLU A 57 5.63 1.03 1.04
C GLU A 57 5.52 0.83 -0.49
N ILE A 58 4.34 1.08 -1.08
CA ILE A 58 4.16 1.17 -2.53
C ILE A 58 4.56 2.59 -2.98
N TRP A 59 5.68 2.70 -3.69
CA TRP A 59 6.21 3.97 -4.18
C TRP A 59 6.11 4.11 -5.69
N SER A 60 6.44 3.07 -6.45
CA SER A 60 6.47 3.12 -7.93
C SER A 60 5.36 2.30 -8.58
N SER A 61 5.21 2.45 -9.90
CA SER A 61 4.37 1.56 -10.70
C SER A 61 4.83 0.11 -10.62
N GLN A 62 6.15 -0.15 -10.55
CA GLN A 62 6.69 -1.50 -10.37
C GLN A 62 6.29 -2.11 -9.03
N ASP A 63 6.28 -1.31 -7.95
CA ASP A 63 5.80 -1.80 -6.65
C ASP A 63 4.32 -2.19 -6.75
N ALA A 64 3.52 -1.38 -7.43
CA ALA A 64 2.10 -1.66 -7.63
C ALA A 64 1.86 -2.92 -8.48
N GLU A 65 2.58 -3.07 -9.59
CA GLU A 65 2.54 -4.26 -10.45
C GLU A 65 2.92 -5.52 -9.67
N LYS A 66 4.02 -5.48 -8.91
CA LYS A 66 4.45 -6.59 -8.06
C LYS A 66 3.40 -6.96 -7.00
N ALA A 67 2.73 -5.98 -6.41
CA ALA A 67 1.65 -6.25 -5.46
C ALA A 67 0.46 -6.97 -6.12
N ILE A 68 0.11 -6.57 -7.35
CA ILE A 68 -0.93 -7.21 -8.16
C ILE A 68 -0.53 -8.65 -8.52
N GLU A 69 0.70 -8.87 -8.98
CA GLU A 69 1.24 -10.21 -9.28
C GLU A 69 1.21 -11.15 -8.06
N LEU A 70 1.36 -10.61 -6.85
CA LEU A 70 1.29 -11.38 -5.60
C LEU A 70 -0.14 -11.70 -5.15
N GLY A 71 -1.15 -11.16 -5.84
CA GLY A 71 -2.56 -11.44 -5.62
C GLY A 71 -3.40 -10.27 -5.08
N ALA A 72 -2.93 -9.03 -5.15
CA ALA A 72 -3.80 -7.88 -4.90
C ALA A 72 -4.62 -7.53 -6.15
N ASP A 73 -5.83 -7.01 -5.97
CA ASP A 73 -6.67 -6.48 -7.05
C ASP A 73 -6.43 -4.97 -7.23
N PHE A 74 -6.12 -4.28 -6.12
CA PHE A 74 -5.80 -2.85 -6.10
C PHE A 74 -4.67 -2.54 -5.11
N VAL A 75 -4.03 -1.39 -5.30
CA VAL A 75 -3.10 -0.82 -4.33
C VAL A 75 -3.65 0.46 -3.73
N ALA A 76 -3.38 0.68 -2.44
CA ALA A 76 -3.66 1.92 -1.73
C ALA A 76 -2.36 2.67 -1.46
N LEU A 77 -2.31 3.92 -1.91
CA LEU A 77 -1.13 4.78 -1.80
C LEU A 77 -1.24 5.64 -0.54
N GLY A 78 -0.12 5.74 0.20
CA GLY A 78 0.00 6.56 1.39
C GLY A 78 0.89 7.78 1.14
N LYS A 79 2.09 7.76 1.76
CA LYS A 79 3.07 8.86 1.72
C LYS A 79 3.33 9.44 0.33
N VAL A 80 3.45 8.58 -0.68
CA VAL A 80 3.74 9.02 -2.06
C VAL A 80 2.61 9.88 -2.64
N ALA A 81 1.35 9.53 -2.38
CA ALA A 81 0.18 10.27 -2.88
C ALA A 81 -0.05 11.59 -2.11
N ILE A 82 0.53 11.74 -0.91
CA ILE A 82 0.52 13.01 -0.18
C ILE A 82 1.39 14.04 -0.92
N ALA A 83 2.61 13.67 -1.32
CA ALA A 83 3.53 14.59 -1.96
C ALA A 83 3.34 14.71 -3.49
N ILE A 84 2.78 13.68 -4.12
CA ILE A 84 2.63 13.59 -5.57
C ILE A 84 1.15 13.34 -5.86
N ALA A 85 0.35 14.41 -5.89
CA ALA A 85 -1.11 14.33 -6.01
C ALA A 85 -1.57 13.67 -7.33
N ASP A 86 -0.78 13.82 -8.40
CA ASP A 86 -1.03 13.25 -9.72
C ASP A 86 -0.29 11.92 -9.96
N TRP A 87 0.18 11.26 -8.90
CA TRP A 87 0.92 9.99 -8.99
C TRP A 87 0.28 8.97 -9.94
N PRO A 88 -1.05 8.73 -9.96
CA PRO A 88 -1.64 7.75 -10.89
C PRO A 88 -1.45 8.11 -12.36
N THR A 89 -1.34 9.40 -12.68
CA THR A 89 -1.05 9.88 -14.03
C THR A 89 0.43 9.68 -14.37
N GLN A 90 1.32 10.04 -13.44
CA GLN A 90 2.78 9.89 -13.61
C GLN A 90 3.19 8.42 -13.73
N ALA A 91 2.61 7.55 -12.91
CA ALA A 91 2.88 6.11 -12.87
C ALA A 91 2.50 5.36 -14.16
N ARG A 92 1.82 6.01 -15.12
CA ARG A 92 1.60 5.47 -16.46
C ARG A 92 2.91 5.34 -17.24
N ASP A 93 3.92 6.16 -16.93
CA ASP A 93 5.28 5.95 -17.39
C ASP A 93 5.98 4.94 -16.47
N PRO A 94 6.36 3.74 -16.97
CA PRO A 94 7.10 2.77 -16.15
C PRO A 94 8.46 3.30 -15.70
N ASN A 95 9.02 4.34 -16.33
CA ASN A 95 10.29 4.92 -15.91
C ASN A 95 10.13 6.02 -14.86
N PHE A 96 8.89 6.40 -14.50
CA PHE A 96 8.65 7.39 -13.45
C PHE A 96 9.23 6.92 -12.12
N GLN A 97 10.17 7.68 -11.59
CA GLN A 97 10.78 7.46 -10.28
C GLN A 97 10.28 8.56 -9.33
N PRO A 98 9.24 8.29 -8.52
CA PRO A 98 8.71 9.29 -7.61
C PRO A 98 9.76 9.70 -6.58
N GLN A 99 9.91 11.02 -6.40
CA GLN A 99 10.77 11.57 -5.36
C GLN A 99 10.28 11.09 -3.99
N LYS A 100 11.19 10.51 -3.20
CA LYS A 100 10.93 10.13 -1.81
C LYS A 100 11.21 11.31 -0.86
N PRO A 101 10.59 11.34 0.33
CA PRO A 101 10.91 12.34 1.34
C PRO A 101 12.39 12.28 1.77
N PRO A 102 12.93 13.35 2.38
CA PRO A 102 12.22 14.53 2.87
C PRO A 102 11.78 15.51 1.77
N TYR A 103 10.62 16.13 1.96
CA TYR A 103 10.07 17.16 1.06
C TYR A 103 10.18 18.56 1.65
N THR A 104 10.40 19.58 0.84
CA THR A 104 10.31 20.97 1.31
C THR A 104 8.86 21.34 1.63
N ILE A 105 8.67 22.31 2.54
CA ILE A 105 7.33 22.87 2.80
C ILE A 105 6.70 23.41 1.50
N GLN A 106 7.51 24.04 0.64
CA GLN A 106 7.02 24.57 -0.64
C GLN A 106 6.51 23.46 -1.56
N HIS A 107 7.23 22.34 -1.67
CA HIS A 107 6.77 21.18 -2.46
C HIS A 107 5.42 20.66 -1.98
N LEU A 108 5.21 20.60 -0.66
CA LEU A 108 3.93 20.16 -0.09
C LEU A 108 2.80 21.17 -0.36
N ARG A 109 3.08 22.47 -0.34
CA ARG A 109 2.11 23.51 -0.75
C ARG A 109 1.76 23.38 -2.23
N ASP A 110 2.74 23.10 -3.09
CA ASP A 110 2.52 22.91 -4.52
C ASP A 110 1.68 21.64 -4.78
N ALA A 111 1.80 20.62 -3.92
CA ALA A 111 0.91 19.46 -3.85
C ALA A 111 -0.46 19.75 -3.21
N SER A 112 -0.80 21.03 -2.97
CA SER A 112 -2.07 21.52 -2.41
C SER A 112 -2.35 21.13 -0.95
N LEU A 113 -1.31 20.81 -0.16
CA LEU A 113 -1.50 20.60 1.27
C LEU A 113 -1.77 21.93 1.98
N GLY A 114 -2.80 21.95 2.83
CA GLY A 114 -3.04 23.06 3.74
C GLY A 114 -2.02 23.12 4.89
N GLU A 115 -1.74 24.31 5.41
CA GLU A 115 -0.74 24.54 6.46
C GLU A 115 -0.91 23.61 7.68
N ALA A 116 -2.15 23.40 8.15
CA ALA A 116 -2.40 22.53 9.28
C ALA A 116 -1.95 21.07 9.02
N PHE A 117 -2.10 20.59 7.79
CA PHE A 117 -1.67 19.25 7.41
C PHE A 117 -0.15 19.19 7.23
N ILE A 118 0.47 20.22 6.67
CA ILE A 118 1.94 20.34 6.63
C ILE A 118 2.53 20.27 8.05
N GLN A 119 1.98 21.04 8.99
CA GLN A 119 2.40 21.01 10.41
C GLN A 119 2.21 19.64 11.08
N TYR A 120 1.19 18.89 10.66
CA TYR A 120 1.02 17.50 11.07
C TYR A 120 2.12 16.61 10.47
N MET A 121 2.44 16.78 9.18
CA MET A 121 3.45 15.98 8.48
C MET A 121 4.88 16.24 8.99
N ILE A 122 5.21 17.44 9.49
CA ILE A 122 6.51 17.73 10.14
C ILE A 122 6.80 16.78 11.30
N ARG A 123 5.76 16.29 12.00
CA ARG A 123 5.92 15.36 13.12
C ARG A 123 6.38 13.97 12.69
N TRP A 124 6.28 13.66 11.39
CA TRP A 124 6.75 12.41 10.83
C TRP A 124 8.24 12.54 10.50
N LYS A 125 9.05 11.79 11.25
CA LYS A 125 10.50 11.75 11.07
C LYS A 125 10.87 11.54 9.61
N ASP A 126 11.79 12.37 9.12
CA ASP A 126 12.35 12.35 7.77
C ASP A 126 11.33 12.60 6.65
N PHE A 127 10.10 13.05 6.95
CA PHE A 127 9.08 13.33 5.92
C PHE A 127 9.19 14.75 5.34
N VAL A 128 9.42 15.75 6.18
CA VAL A 128 9.60 17.15 5.77
C VAL A 128 11.07 17.53 6.00
N LEU A 129 11.65 18.26 5.06
CA LEU A 129 12.97 18.86 5.22
C LEU A 129 12.87 19.96 6.27
N GLU A 130 13.50 19.74 7.43
CA GLU A 130 13.68 20.77 8.45
C GLU A 130 14.79 21.73 8.01
N ASP A 131 14.55 23.04 8.18
CA ASP A 131 15.55 24.09 7.93
C ASP A 131 16.65 24.09 9.02
#